data_AF-A0A1G2BIH4-F1
#
_entry.id   AF-A0A1G2BIH4-F1
#
_cell.length_a   1.000
_cell.length_b   1.000
_cell.length_c   1.000
_cell.angle_alpha   90.00
_cell.angle_beta   90.00
_cell.angle_gamma   90.00
#
_symmetry.space_group_name_H-M   'P 1'
#
loop_
_entity.id
_entity.type
_entity.pdbx_description
1 polymer ?
#
loop_
_entity_poly.entity_id
_entity_poly.type
_entity_poly.pdbx_seq_one_letter_code
_entity_poly.pdbx_strand_id
1 'polypeptide(L)'
;MKDKKVSIILSLIFPGLGHFYIGKFFDGVIFLLGTGVLWFAIFYRSTLLLYFNNSRSYLVWGALLFIYLYSVVDVLVKTKKAVAGLSAKPLFIAGAMIIAVWVLYVGLGRGIIPNQWEYQKDQDHLLRVMKTQLPTEAMAEVKYPIQGYRIPGLGGYCWLESSAGLIKYLEPDIDFDTFVFYARPTLMMAGRNKNERWGPGINQIHAFAELGYTAFRGSINPTHLPQSVFPDIDPQNLVYFKSAAEELAFMKKLISAEVIPTIVYAGDFSTIVGYNQEGLWIVKSDPSQTDKPGRNFMTYPVVFEPTYITYQQLFKNWDVDYQFFWFEKTGQRKPIEEIYAENKKNAAEAPQNLRLIIDYLEAGGQLLDFTAVDIPSPIVLYRYFQKKGNMDIANQYLEMAKILDASRASLGPSPSSSSSDNREFYLKNLTEILPLVEKIATMWP
;
A
#
# COMPACT_ATOMS: atom_id res chain seq x y z
N MET A 1 6.75 3.14 -54.75
CA MET A 1 7.73 3.45 -53.68
C MET A 1 6.95 3.76 -52.41
N LYS A 2 7.39 3.24 -51.26
CA LYS A 2 6.72 3.49 -49.98
C LYS A 2 6.98 4.93 -49.52
N ASP A 3 5.99 5.59 -48.93
CA ASP A 3 6.06 7.02 -48.63
C ASP A 3 7.00 7.30 -47.45
N LYS A 4 8.00 8.14 -47.70
CA LYS A 4 8.99 8.55 -46.71
C LYS A 4 8.36 9.23 -45.50
N LYS A 5 7.36 10.11 -45.69
CA LYS A 5 6.65 10.78 -44.61
C LYS A 5 5.92 9.76 -43.73
N VAL A 6 5.27 8.78 -44.35
CA VAL A 6 4.58 7.70 -43.63
C VAL A 6 5.58 6.87 -42.81
N SER A 7 6.74 6.51 -43.36
CA SER A 7 7.76 5.76 -42.62
C SER A 7 8.33 6.51 -41.39
N ILE A 8 8.46 7.84 -41.47
CA ILE A 8 8.94 8.67 -40.37
C ILE A 8 7.90 8.74 -39.26
N ILE A 9 6.64 9.00 -39.64
CA ILE A 9 5.52 9.08 -38.69
C ILE A 9 5.39 7.76 -37.94
N LEU A 10 5.51 6.63 -38.64
CA LEU A 10 5.46 5.31 -38.02
C LEU A 10 6.61 5.09 -37.03
N SER A 11 7.85 5.48 -37.35
CA SER A 11 8.97 5.41 -36.40
C SER A 11 8.86 6.35 -35.20
N LEU A 12 8.13 7.46 -35.33
CA LEU A 12 7.83 8.36 -34.21
C LEU A 12 6.73 7.81 -33.30
N ILE A 13 5.74 7.11 -33.85
CA ILE A 13 4.69 6.45 -33.06
C ILE A 13 5.28 5.31 -32.24
N PHE A 14 6.11 4.48 -32.87
CA PHE A 14 6.86 3.44 -32.16
C PHE A 14 8.12 3.04 -32.95
N PRO A 15 9.31 3.05 -32.33
CA PRO A 15 10.54 2.69 -33.02
C PRO A 15 10.46 1.28 -33.61
N GLY A 16 10.76 1.17 -34.89
CA GLY A 16 10.69 -0.08 -35.67
C GLY A 16 9.48 -0.21 -36.60
N LEU A 17 8.39 0.52 -36.36
CA LEU A 17 7.23 0.47 -37.27
C LEU A 17 7.54 1.06 -38.66
N GLY A 18 8.31 2.15 -38.71
CA GLY A 18 8.78 2.72 -39.97
C GLY A 18 9.67 1.75 -40.77
N HIS A 19 10.48 0.95 -40.08
CA HIS A 19 11.33 -0.09 -40.67
C HIS A 19 10.51 -1.24 -41.26
N PHE A 20 9.48 -1.72 -40.56
CA PHE A 20 8.55 -2.70 -41.11
C PHE A 20 7.83 -2.15 -42.34
N TYR A 21 7.38 -0.90 -42.26
CA TYR A 21 6.75 -0.24 -43.40
C TYR A 21 7.69 -0.25 -44.58
N ILE A 22 8.98 0.09 -44.48
CA ILE A 22 9.91 0.05 -45.62
C ILE A 22 10.46 -1.34 -45.98
N GLY A 23 9.97 -2.42 -45.34
CA GLY A 23 10.38 -3.80 -45.60
C GLY A 23 11.71 -4.23 -44.96
N LYS A 24 12.20 -3.48 -43.97
CA LYS A 24 13.42 -3.77 -43.21
C LYS A 24 13.06 -4.46 -41.89
N PHE A 25 12.64 -5.71 -41.98
CA PHE A 25 12.08 -6.46 -40.86
C PHE A 25 13.05 -6.67 -39.69
N PHE A 26 14.30 -7.06 -39.97
CA PHE A 26 15.28 -7.31 -38.90
C PHE A 26 15.59 -6.04 -38.08
N ASP A 27 15.78 -4.91 -38.76
CA ASP A 27 15.96 -3.61 -38.11
C ASP A 27 14.73 -3.23 -37.28
N GLY A 28 13.53 -3.45 -37.84
CA GLY A 28 12.26 -3.19 -37.15
C GLY A 28 12.11 -3.99 -35.86
N VAL A 29 12.47 -5.28 -35.88
CA VAL A 29 12.44 -6.14 -34.68
C VAL A 29 13.41 -5.63 -33.61
N ILE A 30 14.63 -5.23 -33.97
CA ILE A 30 15.61 -4.71 -33.01
C ILE A 30 15.09 -3.46 -32.30
N PHE A 31 14.55 -2.49 -33.06
CA PHE A 31 14.00 -1.28 -32.46
C PHE A 31 12.76 -1.56 -31.62
N LEU A 32 11.89 -2.45 -32.08
CA LEU A 32 10.68 -2.80 -31.35
C LEU A 32 11.01 -3.49 -30.02
N LEU A 33 11.94 -4.45 -30.02
CA LEU A 33 12.37 -5.14 -28.81
C LEU A 33 13.13 -4.19 -27.87
N GLY A 34 14.06 -3.39 -28.37
CA GLY A 34 14.80 -2.42 -27.55
C GLY A 34 13.88 -1.41 -26.86
N THR A 35 12.91 -0.87 -27.59
CA THR A 35 11.91 0.06 -27.05
C THR A 35 10.93 -0.65 -26.11
N GLY A 36 10.47 -1.84 -26.49
CA GLY A 36 9.56 -2.66 -25.69
C GLY A 36 10.16 -3.04 -24.34
N VAL A 37 11.46 -3.35 -24.28
CA VAL A 37 12.18 -3.63 -23.03
C VAL A 37 12.25 -2.39 -22.13
N LEU A 38 12.50 -1.20 -22.68
CA LEU A 38 12.52 0.04 -21.89
C LEU A 38 11.13 0.42 -21.37
N TRP A 39 10.09 0.30 -22.21
CA TRP A 39 8.72 0.51 -21.77
C TRP A 39 8.29 -0.52 -20.73
N PHE A 40 8.63 -1.78 -20.92
CA PHE A 40 8.40 -2.83 -19.92
C PHE A 40 9.12 -2.51 -18.61
N ALA A 41 10.35 -2.01 -18.65
CA ALA A 41 11.05 -1.58 -17.44
C ALA A 41 10.33 -0.43 -16.73
N ILE A 42 9.81 0.57 -17.47
CA ILE A 42 9.03 1.68 -16.92
C ILE A 42 7.72 1.17 -16.27
N PHE A 43 6.98 0.29 -16.94
CA PHE A 43 5.68 -0.20 -16.46
C PHE A 43 5.79 -1.28 -15.37
N TYR A 44 6.80 -2.16 -15.43
CA TYR A 44 6.99 -3.26 -14.49
C TYR A 44 7.67 -2.83 -13.18
N ARG A 45 8.60 -1.86 -13.23
CA ARG A 45 9.34 -1.38 -12.04
C ARG A 45 8.74 -0.12 -11.37
N SER A 46 7.55 0.32 -11.80
CA SER A 46 6.76 1.37 -11.14
C SER A 46 7.33 2.81 -11.21
N THR A 47 6.48 3.74 -10.77
CA THR A 47 6.56 5.21 -10.66
C THR A 47 7.92 5.88 -10.44
N LEU A 48 8.93 5.21 -9.86
CA LEU A 48 10.29 5.75 -9.68
C LEU A 48 10.98 6.13 -11.00
N LEU A 49 10.68 5.43 -12.10
CA LEU A 49 11.18 5.78 -13.42
C LEU A 49 10.26 6.77 -14.16
N LEU A 50 9.03 6.98 -13.70
CA LEU A 50 8.12 7.99 -14.25
C LEU A 50 8.39 9.40 -13.67
N TYR A 51 8.92 9.49 -12.44
CA TYR A 51 9.26 10.76 -11.82
C TYR A 51 10.70 11.21 -12.16
N PHE A 52 10.87 12.48 -12.57
CA PHE A 52 12.16 13.11 -12.86
C PHE A 52 12.93 13.55 -11.59
N ASN A 53 12.71 12.90 -10.47
CA ASN A 53 13.40 13.17 -9.21
C ASN A 53 14.53 12.14 -8.91
N ASN A 54 14.75 11.20 -9.83
CA ASN A 54 15.74 10.15 -9.71
C ASN A 54 16.75 10.25 -10.86
N SER A 55 18.05 10.32 -10.58
CA SER A 55 19.11 10.32 -11.61
C SER A 55 19.00 9.14 -12.58
N ARG A 56 18.44 8.01 -12.13
CA ARG A 56 18.20 6.80 -12.91
C ARG A 56 17.04 6.95 -13.90
N SER A 57 16.02 7.77 -13.61
CA SER A 57 14.93 8.02 -14.56
C SER A 57 15.44 8.79 -15.78
N TYR A 58 16.35 9.74 -15.60
CA TYR A 58 16.99 10.45 -16.71
C TYR A 58 17.79 9.53 -17.65
N LEU A 59 18.42 8.47 -17.13
CA LEU A 59 19.12 7.49 -17.98
C LEU A 59 18.14 6.67 -18.83
N VAL A 60 17.03 6.22 -18.23
CA VAL A 60 16.02 5.43 -18.95
C VAL A 60 15.28 6.28 -19.98
N TRP A 61 14.84 7.48 -19.60
CA TRP A 61 14.20 8.43 -20.52
C TRP A 61 15.15 8.92 -21.60
N GLY A 62 16.41 9.18 -21.27
CA GLY A 62 17.44 9.54 -22.24
C GLY A 62 17.72 8.43 -23.25
N ALA A 63 17.80 7.17 -22.79
CA ALA A 63 17.95 6.02 -23.67
C ALA A 63 16.72 5.82 -24.57
N LEU A 64 15.51 5.99 -24.03
CA LEU A 64 14.27 5.90 -24.81
C LEU A 64 14.24 7.00 -25.89
N LEU A 65 14.50 8.25 -25.52
CA LEU A 65 14.57 9.37 -26.46
C LEU A 65 15.61 9.12 -27.57
N PHE A 66 16.78 8.60 -27.20
CA PHE A 66 17.83 8.27 -28.17
C PHE A 66 17.36 7.20 -29.18
N ILE A 67 16.71 6.13 -28.71
CA ILE A 67 16.19 5.07 -29.58
C ILE A 67 15.13 5.63 -30.55
N TYR A 68 14.22 6.48 -30.08
CA TYR A 68 13.20 7.13 -30.91
C TYR A 68 13.83 7.99 -32.02
N LEU A 69 14.72 8.91 -31.65
CA LEU A 69 15.37 9.80 -32.61
C LEU A 69 16.26 9.04 -33.60
N TYR A 70 17.00 8.05 -33.12
CA TYR A 70 17.86 7.23 -33.97
C TYR A 70 17.04 6.37 -34.95
N SER A 71 15.93 5.78 -34.50
CA SER A 71 15.02 5.01 -35.38
C SER A 71 14.51 5.87 -36.54
N VAL A 72 14.14 7.13 -36.27
CA VAL A 72 13.69 8.08 -37.30
C VAL A 72 14.81 8.42 -38.28
N VAL A 73 16.01 8.74 -37.79
CA VAL A 73 17.17 9.05 -38.64
C VAL A 73 17.56 7.85 -39.51
N ASP A 74 17.53 6.64 -38.95
CA ASP A 74 17.87 5.41 -39.68
C ASP A 74 16.86 5.12 -40.81
N VAL A 75 15.56 5.26 -40.56
CA VAL A 75 14.53 5.16 -41.61
C VAL A 75 14.73 6.24 -42.67
N LEU A 76 15.03 7.48 -42.27
CA LEU A 76 15.29 8.58 -43.20
C LEU A 76 16.47 8.32 -44.13
N VAL A 77 17.53 7.67 -43.65
CA VAL A 77 18.70 7.31 -44.45
C VAL A 77 18.36 6.13 -45.37
N LYS A 78 17.70 5.09 -44.84
CA LYS A 78 17.35 3.88 -45.59
C LYS A 78 16.26 4.09 -46.64
N THR A 79 15.47 5.15 -46.51
CA THR A 79 14.52 5.61 -47.55
C THR A 79 15.18 6.48 -48.63
N LYS A 80 16.36 7.07 -48.36
CA LYS A 80 17.07 7.98 -49.28
C LYS A 80 18.11 7.30 -50.19
N LYS A 81 18.57 6.07 -49.94
CA LYS A 81 19.71 5.47 -50.67
C LYS A 81 19.56 3.97 -50.96
N ALA A 82 19.79 3.59 -52.23
CA ALA A 82 20.25 2.26 -52.67
C ALA A 82 21.77 2.06 -52.44
N VAL A 83 22.35 2.70 -51.41
CA VAL A 83 23.80 2.76 -51.16
C VAL A 83 24.06 2.27 -49.75
N ALA A 84 24.98 1.30 -49.65
CA ALA A 84 25.64 0.72 -48.48
C ALA A 84 25.00 1.08 -47.13
N GLY A 85 24.21 0.16 -46.59
CA GLY A 85 23.63 0.30 -45.25
C GLY A 85 24.69 0.67 -44.22
N LEU A 86 24.34 1.56 -43.28
CA LEU A 86 25.15 1.76 -42.09
C LEU A 86 25.47 0.38 -41.50
N SER A 87 26.76 0.10 -41.29
CA SER A 87 27.16 -1.21 -40.78
C SER A 87 26.43 -1.48 -39.46
N ALA A 88 25.96 -2.71 -39.25
CA ALA A 88 25.29 -3.11 -38.02
C ALA A 88 26.18 -3.04 -36.76
N LYS A 89 27.46 -2.65 -36.88
CA LYS A 89 28.42 -2.59 -35.76
C LYS A 89 28.00 -1.62 -34.64
N PRO A 90 27.63 -0.35 -34.89
CA PRO A 90 27.05 0.54 -33.87
C PRO A 90 25.76 -0.02 -33.23
N LEU A 91 24.94 -0.76 -33.97
CA LEU A 91 23.74 -1.44 -33.45
C LEU A 91 24.09 -2.63 -32.55
N PHE A 92 25.13 -3.39 -32.87
CA PHE A 92 25.67 -4.43 -32.00
C PHE A 92 26.27 -3.85 -30.73
N ILE A 93 26.95 -2.70 -30.79
CA ILE A 93 27.50 -2.04 -29.60
C ILE A 93 26.38 -1.47 -28.72
N ALA A 94 25.38 -0.79 -29.30
CA ALA A 94 24.23 -0.29 -28.55
C ALA A 94 23.37 -1.44 -27.99
N GLY A 95 23.10 -2.47 -28.79
CA GLY A 95 22.37 -3.67 -28.38
C GLY A 95 23.13 -4.48 -27.32
N ALA A 96 24.45 -4.64 -27.45
CA ALA A 96 25.29 -5.28 -26.44
C ALA A 96 25.41 -4.42 -25.16
N MET A 97 25.42 -3.09 -25.26
CA MET A 97 25.34 -2.22 -24.08
C MET A 97 23.98 -2.32 -23.41
N ILE A 98 22.87 -2.36 -24.16
CA ILE A 98 21.52 -2.55 -23.60
C ILE A 98 21.40 -3.93 -22.95
N ILE A 99 21.93 -4.99 -23.59
CA ILE A 99 21.96 -6.34 -23.03
C ILE A 99 22.91 -6.43 -21.83
N ALA A 100 24.07 -5.76 -21.84
CA ALA A 100 24.98 -5.72 -20.70
C ALA A 100 24.37 -4.94 -19.53
N VAL A 101 23.73 -3.80 -19.80
CA VAL A 101 22.93 -3.06 -18.82
C VAL A 101 21.82 -3.95 -18.30
N TRP A 102 21.11 -4.72 -19.15
CA TRP A 102 20.06 -5.65 -18.75
C TRP A 102 20.59 -6.86 -17.96
N VAL A 103 21.72 -7.45 -18.33
CA VAL A 103 22.35 -8.56 -17.58
C VAL A 103 22.87 -8.07 -16.23
N LEU A 104 23.43 -6.85 -16.17
CA LEU A 104 23.87 -6.21 -14.94
C LEU A 104 22.70 -5.72 -14.05
N TYR A 105 21.59 -5.23 -14.63
CA TYR A 105 20.43 -4.69 -13.89
C TYR A 105 19.32 -5.71 -13.61
N VAL A 106 19.09 -6.65 -14.52
CA VAL A 106 17.96 -7.60 -14.52
C VAL A 106 18.44 -9.02 -14.25
N GLY A 107 19.54 -9.45 -14.88
CA GLY A 107 20.09 -10.81 -14.75
C GLY A 107 20.78 -11.10 -13.41
N LEU A 108 21.44 -10.10 -12.81
CA LEU A 108 22.16 -10.25 -11.55
C LEU A 108 21.29 -10.08 -10.29
N GLY A 109 19.95 -10.10 -10.39
CA GLY A 109 19.02 -10.50 -9.30
C GLY A 109 19.16 -9.85 -7.91
N ARG A 110 20.02 -8.84 -7.76
CA ARG A 110 20.27 -8.07 -6.56
C ARG A 110 19.92 -6.66 -6.97
N GLY A 111 18.66 -6.30 -6.75
CA GLY A 111 18.26 -4.90 -6.79
C GLY A 111 19.32 -4.09 -6.05
N ILE A 112 19.80 -3.06 -6.74
CA ILE A 112 20.85 -2.14 -6.32
C ILE A 112 20.67 -1.86 -4.82
N ILE A 113 21.57 -2.42 -4.00
CA ILE A 113 21.67 -2.08 -2.59
C ILE A 113 21.78 -0.55 -2.54
N PRO A 114 21.00 0.17 -1.71
CA PRO A 114 21.12 1.60 -1.58
C PRO A 114 22.58 1.90 -1.30
N ASN A 115 23.22 2.66 -2.19
CA ASN A 115 24.60 3.00 -1.94
C ASN A 115 24.66 3.87 -0.67
N GLN A 116 25.84 4.02 -0.07
CA GLN A 116 25.99 4.76 1.19
C GLN A 116 25.40 6.19 1.12
N TRP A 117 25.36 6.79 -0.07
CA TRP A 117 24.74 8.09 -0.29
C TRP A 117 23.22 8.06 -0.23
N GLU A 118 22.54 7.06 -0.81
CA GLU A 118 21.08 6.90 -0.71
C GLU A 118 20.67 6.66 0.75
N TYR A 119 21.40 5.80 1.45
CA TYR A 119 21.20 5.59 2.89
C TYR A 119 21.36 6.91 3.68
N GLN A 120 22.44 7.67 3.43
CA GLN A 120 22.68 8.94 4.13
C GLN A 120 21.59 9.97 3.83
N LYS A 121 21.11 10.02 2.58
CA LYS A 121 20.03 10.91 2.17
C LYS A 121 18.74 10.62 2.95
N ASP A 122 18.39 9.35 3.14
CA ASP A 122 17.19 8.95 3.90
C ASP A 122 17.34 9.32 5.38
N GLN A 123 18.52 9.13 5.96
CA GLN A 123 18.81 9.55 7.34
C GLN A 123 18.77 11.08 7.49
N ASP A 124 19.34 11.83 6.55
CA ASP A 124 19.30 13.30 6.53
C ASP A 124 17.86 13.81 6.35
N HIS A 125 17.03 13.09 5.58
CA HIS A 125 15.61 13.41 5.44
C HIS A 125 14.88 13.23 6.76
N LEU A 126 15.05 12.09 7.44
CA LEU A 126 14.49 11.85 8.77
C LEU A 126 14.85 12.96 9.75
N LEU A 127 16.12 13.37 9.81
CA LEU A 127 16.57 14.45 10.68
C LEU A 127 15.91 15.80 10.40
N ARG A 128 15.39 16.02 9.17
CA ARG A 128 14.67 17.25 8.80
C ARG A 128 13.18 17.17 9.08
N VAL A 129 12.55 16.01 8.85
CA VAL A 129 11.09 15.89 8.90
C VAL A 129 10.56 15.35 10.22
N MET A 130 11.38 14.59 10.95
CA MET A 130 11.07 14.20 12.32
C MET A 130 11.27 15.41 13.23
N LYS A 131 10.22 15.74 14.00
CA LYS A 131 10.25 16.71 15.09
C LYS A 131 10.86 16.12 16.36
N THR A 132 10.67 14.83 16.60
CA THR A 132 11.18 14.13 17.76
C THR A 132 12.68 13.88 17.60
N GLN A 133 13.45 14.43 18.53
CA GLN A 133 14.88 14.17 18.60
C GLN A 133 15.13 12.78 19.20
N LEU A 134 15.72 11.89 18.40
CA LEU A 134 16.08 10.55 18.87
C LEU A 134 17.32 10.61 19.77
N PRO A 135 17.38 9.79 20.83
CA PRO A 135 18.57 9.72 21.67
C PRO A 135 19.73 9.05 20.93
N THR A 136 20.95 9.44 21.30
CA THR A 136 22.18 8.85 20.74
C THR A 136 22.26 7.35 21.01
N GLU A 137 21.83 6.94 22.21
CA GLU A 137 21.72 5.55 22.65
C GLU A 137 20.31 5.27 23.15
N ALA A 138 19.81 4.06 22.90
CA ALA A 138 18.52 3.64 23.43
C ALA A 138 18.63 3.39 24.94
N MET A 139 17.54 3.57 25.68
CA MET A 139 17.45 3.19 27.09
C MET A 139 17.70 1.68 27.27
N ALA A 140 18.11 1.26 28.46
CA ALA A 140 18.35 -0.16 28.75
C ALA A 140 17.07 -1.01 28.68
N GLU A 141 15.97 -0.46 29.19
CA GLU A 141 14.64 -1.08 29.20
C GLU A 141 13.55 0.01 29.21
N VAL A 142 12.47 -0.24 28.47
CA VAL A 142 11.29 0.62 28.41
C VAL A 142 10.05 -0.25 28.20
N LYS A 143 8.94 0.09 28.87
CA LYS A 143 7.62 -0.50 28.60
C LYS A 143 6.52 0.52 28.84
N TYR A 144 5.69 0.74 27.84
CA TYR A 144 4.53 1.60 27.89
C TYR A 144 3.26 0.81 28.24
N PRO A 145 2.31 1.43 28.94
CA PRO A 145 1.04 0.80 29.33
C PRO A 145 0.03 0.82 28.16
N ILE A 146 0.47 0.37 26.98
CA ILE A 146 -0.35 0.34 25.77
C ILE A 146 -0.95 -1.06 25.65
N GLN A 147 -2.28 -1.11 25.59
CA GLN A 147 -3.04 -2.34 25.39
C GLN A 147 -3.56 -2.40 23.95
N GLY A 148 -3.89 -3.60 23.46
CA GLY A 148 -4.57 -3.75 22.17
C GLY A 148 -6.08 -3.79 22.30
N TYR A 149 -6.79 -3.60 21.20
CA TYR A 149 -8.24 -3.80 21.10
C TYR A 149 -8.53 -4.89 20.10
N ARG A 150 -9.21 -5.96 20.49
CA ARG A 150 -9.59 -7.03 19.58
C ARG A 150 -11.08 -6.98 19.25
N ILE A 151 -11.42 -7.17 17.98
CA ILE A 151 -12.80 -7.38 17.54
C ILE A 151 -13.08 -8.89 17.64
N PRO A 152 -13.88 -9.36 18.61
CA PRO A 152 -14.02 -10.80 18.84
C PRO A 152 -14.65 -11.53 17.64
N GLY A 153 -14.20 -12.76 17.39
CA GLY A 153 -14.77 -13.61 16.33
C GLY A 153 -14.41 -13.20 14.91
N LEU A 154 -13.44 -12.28 14.74
CA LEU A 154 -13.03 -11.78 13.43
C LEU A 154 -11.50 -11.85 13.29
N GLY A 155 -11.03 -12.53 12.26
CA GLY A 155 -9.60 -12.59 11.89
C GLY A 155 -9.27 -11.58 10.79
N GLY A 156 -8.00 -11.16 10.70
CA GLY A 156 -7.50 -10.31 9.60
C GLY A 156 -7.55 -8.80 9.85
N TYR A 157 -7.75 -8.35 11.10
CA TYR A 157 -7.82 -6.93 11.48
C TYR A 157 -6.69 -6.51 12.42
N CYS A 158 -5.61 -7.31 12.51
CA CYS A 158 -4.52 -7.14 13.45
C CYS A 158 -3.91 -5.72 13.45
N TRP A 159 -3.91 -5.01 12.32
CA TRP A 159 -3.44 -3.64 12.26
C TRP A 159 -4.39 -2.63 12.90
N LEU A 160 -5.69 -2.72 12.64
CA LEU A 160 -6.69 -1.90 13.33
C LEU A 160 -6.62 -2.14 14.84
N GLU A 161 -6.54 -3.39 15.23
CA GLU A 161 -6.54 -3.84 16.62
C GLU A 161 -5.33 -3.33 17.42
N SER A 162 -4.14 -3.34 16.80
CA SER A 162 -2.92 -2.82 17.39
C SER A 162 -2.81 -1.28 17.32
N SER A 163 -3.33 -0.66 16.25
CA SER A 163 -3.30 0.80 16.06
C SER A 163 -4.30 1.53 16.95
N ALA A 164 -5.48 0.96 17.18
CA ALA A 164 -6.46 1.55 18.09
C ALA A 164 -5.95 1.61 19.54
N GLY A 165 -5.12 0.63 19.93
CA GLY A 165 -4.39 0.63 21.19
C GLY A 165 -3.39 1.78 21.29
N LEU A 166 -2.57 1.89 20.25
CA LEU A 166 -1.56 2.95 20.13
C LEU A 166 -2.19 4.34 20.17
N ILE A 167 -3.20 4.60 19.34
CA ILE A 167 -3.80 5.94 19.28
C ILE A 167 -4.52 6.30 20.57
N LYS A 168 -5.13 5.35 21.28
CA LYS A 168 -5.74 5.61 22.59
C LYS A 168 -4.71 6.09 23.61
N TYR A 169 -3.48 5.59 23.52
CA TYR A 169 -2.38 6.03 24.37
C TYR A 169 -1.88 7.42 23.98
N LEU A 170 -1.71 7.68 22.67
CA LEU A 170 -1.22 8.97 22.17
C LEU A 170 -2.25 10.10 22.26
N GLU A 171 -3.53 9.78 22.09
CA GLU A 171 -4.67 10.71 22.12
C GLU A 171 -5.77 10.13 23.04
N PRO A 172 -5.69 10.33 24.37
CA PRO A 172 -6.58 9.69 25.34
C PRO A 172 -8.07 9.99 25.17
N ASP A 173 -8.45 11.05 24.45
CA ASP A 173 -9.84 11.38 24.13
C ASP A 173 -10.38 10.59 22.92
N ILE A 174 -9.52 9.97 22.11
CA ILE A 174 -9.91 9.14 20.98
C ILE A 174 -10.24 7.73 21.47
N ASP A 175 -11.52 7.34 21.39
CA ASP A 175 -11.92 5.94 21.57
C ASP A 175 -11.79 5.13 20.26
N PHE A 176 -11.98 3.82 20.35
CA PHE A 176 -11.89 2.91 19.20
C PHE A 176 -12.81 3.35 18.04
N ASP A 177 -14.07 3.66 18.34
CA ASP A 177 -15.05 4.03 17.32
C ASP A 177 -14.67 5.35 16.64
N THR A 178 -14.18 6.32 17.41
CA THR A 178 -13.71 7.61 16.91
C THR A 178 -12.50 7.39 16.02
N PHE A 179 -11.53 6.57 16.41
CA PHE A 179 -10.38 6.25 15.58
C PHE A 179 -10.79 5.64 14.23
N VAL A 180 -11.70 4.66 14.25
CA VAL A 180 -12.23 4.07 13.02
C VAL A 180 -13.01 5.11 12.21
N PHE A 181 -13.73 6.04 12.83
CA PHE A 181 -14.43 7.12 12.13
C PHE A 181 -13.48 8.07 11.36
N TYR A 182 -12.31 8.38 11.94
CA TYR A 182 -11.22 9.10 11.27
C TYR A 182 -10.64 8.31 10.08
N ALA A 183 -10.80 6.99 10.08
CA ALA A 183 -10.39 6.10 9.00
C ALA A 183 -11.33 6.12 7.78
N ARG A 184 -12.37 6.97 7.79
CA ARG A 184 -13.40 7.11 6.74
C ARG A 184 -14.17 5.81 6.43
N PRO A 185 -14.89 5.22 7.41
CA PRO A 185 -15.52 3.90 7.29
C PRO A 185 -16.67 3.84 6.26
N THR A 186 -17.10 4.97 5.69
CA THR A 186 -18.12 5.02 4.63
C THR A 186 -17.55 5.01 3.21
N LEU A 187 -16.22 5.10 3.07
CA LEU A 187 -15.58 5.10 1.76
C LEU A 187 -15.65 3.69 1.16
N MET A 188 -16.42 3.54 0.07
CA MET A 188 -16.42 2.35 -0.78
C MET A 188 -15.84 2.74 -2.13
N MET A 189 -14.84 2.02 -2.64
CA MET A 189 -14.22 2.34 -3.94
C MET A 189 -14.34 1.20 -4.95
N ALA A 190 -14.77 1.55 -6.15
CA ALA A 190 -14.85 0.63 -7.29
C ALA A 190 -13.50 0.55 -8.02
N GLY A 191 -12.67 -0.41 -7.62
CA GLY A 191 -11.51 -0.86 -8.40
C GLY A 191 -10.19 -0.11 -8.17
N ARG A 192 -9.11 -0.72 -8.65
CA ARG A 192 -7.69 -0.29 -8.54
C ARG A 192 -7.34 0.95 -9.37
N ASN A 193 -8.21 1.94 -9.49
CA ASN A 193 -7.81 3.18 -10.13
C ASN A 193 -7.03 4.04 -9.13
N LYS A 194 -5.73 4.22 -9.43
CA LYS A 194 -4.70 4.97 -8.69
C LYS A 194 -3.85 4.18 -7.70
N ASN A 195 -3.49 2.91 -7.92
CA ASN A 195 -2.53 2.20 -7.05
C ASN A 195 -2.92 2.08 -5.54
N GLU A 196 -4.01 2.71 -5.13
CA GLU A 196 -4.49 2.84 -3.77
C GLU A 196 -5.25 1.57 -3.37
N ARG A 197 -4.81 0.92 -2.29
CA ARG A 197 -5.62 -0.11 -1.63
C ARG A 197 -6.28 0.55 -0.43
N TRP A 198 -7.56 0.30 -0.15
CA TRP A 198 -8.25 0.85 1.02
C TRP A 198 -8.95 -0.23 1.83
N GLY A 199 -8.17 -1.17 2.36
CA GLY A 199 -8.72 -2.17 3.28
C GLY A 199 -8.85 -1.58 4.68
N PRO A 200 -9.55 -2.25 5.61
CA PRO A 200 -9.52 -1.91 7.02
C PRO A 200 -8.08 -1.66 7.47
N GLY A 201 -7.11 -2.51 7.08
CA GLY A 201 -5.66 -2.31 7.28
C GLY A 201 -5.05 -0.98 6.77
N ILE A 202 -5.47 -0.46 5.62
CA ILE A 202 -4.91 0.79 5.05
C ILE A 202 -5.61 2.03 5.61
N ASN A 203 -6.87 1.90 5.98
CA ASN A 203 -7.65 2.98 6.61
C ASN A 203 -6.98 3.48 7.92
N GLN A 204 -6.15 2.67 8.60
CA GLN A 204 -5.42 3.11 9.79
C GLN A 204 -4.40 4.22 9.51
N ILE A 205 -3.59 4.10 8.45
CA ILE A 205 -2.61 5.14 8.13
C ILE A 205 -3.34 6.44 7.82
N HIS A 206 -4.45 6.34 7.10
CA HIS A 206 -5.31 7.47 6.83
C HIS A 206 -5.87 8.09 8.13
N ALA A 207 -6.35 7.28 9.07
CA ALA A 207 -6.79 7.77 10.37
C ALA A 207 -5.68 8.52 11.11
N PHE A 208 -4.44 8.00 11.10
CA PHE A 208 -3.28 8.70 11.65
C PHE A 208 -3.04 10.04 10.92
N ALA A 209 -3.08 10.07 9.59
CA ALA A 209 -2.92 11.28 8.80
C ALA A 209 -3.99 12.34 9.12
N GLU A 210 -5.25 11.93 9.21
CA GLU A 210 -6.38 12.78 9.60
C GLU A 210 -6.28 13.27 11.05
N LEU A 211 -5.62 12.50 11.92
CA LEU A 211 -5.26 12.91 13.27
C LEU A 211 -3.98 13.77 13.32
N GLY A 212 -3.40 14.14 12.18
CA GLY A 212 -2.24 15.02 12.08
C GLY A 212 -0.89 14.32 12.26
N TYR A 213 -0.84 13.01 12.09
CA TYR A 213 0.40 12.24 12.13
C TYR A 213 0.97 12.03 10.72
N THR A 214 2.28 12.21 10.57
CA THR A 214 3.00 11.75 9.38
C THR A 214 3.42 10.30 9.60
N ALA A 215 3.10 9.46 8.62
CA ALA A 215 3.50 8.07 8.59
C ALA A 215 4.87 7.90 7.92
N PHE A 216 5.65 7.00 8.49
CA PHE A 216 6.97 6.61 8.00
C PHE A 216 7.04 5.09 7.90
N ARG A 217 7.95 4.61 7.05
CA ARG A 217 8.15 3.18 6.82
C ARG A 217 9.63 2.85 6.81
N GLY A 218 10.01 1.82 7.56
CA GLY A 218 11.34 1.21 7.53
C GLY A 218 11.33 -0.12 6.81
N SER A 219 12.44 -0.44 6.16
CA SER A 219 12.67 -1.77 5.61
C SER A 219 14.16 -2.08 5.47
N ILE A 220 14.51 -3.36 5.65
CA ILE A 220 15.81 -3.91 5.25
C ILE A 220 15.86 -4.31 3.77
N ASN A 221 14.72 -4.33 3.06
CA ASN A 221 14.65 -4.77 1.68
C ASN A 221 14.56 -3.60 0.70
N PRO A 222 15.64 -3.26 -0.02
CA PRO A 222 15.66 -2.15 -0.97
C PRO A 222 14.88 -2.42 -2.25
N THR A 223 14.48 -3.67 -2.49
CA THR A 223 13.64 -4.03 -3.62
C THR A 223 12.16 -3.81 -3.33
N HIS A 224 11.80 -3.61 -2.05
CA HIS A 224 10.46 -3.16 -1.70
C HIS A 224 10.38 -1.71 -2.11
N LEU A 225 9.71 -1.50 -3.24
CA LEU A 225 9.22 -0.21 -3.63
C LEU A 225 8.47 0.42 -2.42
N PRO A 226 8.34 1.76 -2.37
CA PRO A 226 7.22 2.35 -1.64
C PRO A 226 6.03 1.62 -2.22
N GLN A 227 5.44 0.69 -1.45
CA GLN A 227 4.31 -0.05 -1.96
C GLN A 227 3.30 1.05 -2.17
N SER A 228 2.96 1.30 -3.44
CA SER A 228 1.97 2.28 -3.86
C SER A 228 0.59 2.06 -3.21
N VAL A 229 0.49 0.96 -2.47
CA VAL A 229 -0.55 0.46 -1.59
C VAL A 229 -0.97 1.43 -0.48
N PHE A 230 -0.10 2.35 -0.03
CA PHE A 230 -0.42 3.32 1.02
C PHE A 230 -0.36 4.77 0.51
N PRO A 231 -1.48 5.35 0.05
CA PRO A 231 -1.50 6.72 -0.48
C PRO A 231 -1.00 7.78 0.51
N ASP A 232 -1.21 7.53 1.81
CA ASP A 232 -0.91 8.48 2.88
C ASP A 232 0.56 8.40 3.38
N ILE A 233 1.41 7.55 2.78
CA ILE A 233 2.86 7.54 3.05
C ILE A 233 3.58 8.24 1.90
N ASP A 234 4.20 9.38 2.18
CA ASP A 234 5.10 10.03 1.22
C ASP A 234 6.23 9.05 0.85
N PRO A 235 6.48 8.79 -0.46
CA PRO A 235 7.60 7.95 -0.89
C PRO A 235 8.96 8.35 -0.33
N GLN A 236 9.16 9.61 0.06
CA GLN A 236 10.39 10.11 0.71
C GLN A 236 10.51 9.68 2.17
N ASN A 237 9.42 9.25 2.80
CA ASN A 237 9.39 8.77 4.19
C ASN A 237 9.67 7.26 4.31
N LEU A 238 10.15 6.64 3.22
CA LEU A 238 10.68 5.29 3.24
C LEU A 238 12.17 5.32 3.58
N VAL A 239 12.53 4.57 4.61
CA VAL A 239 13.89 4.55 5.16
C VAL A 239 14.43 3.13 5.08
N TYR A 240 15.62 3.00 4.48
CA TYR A 240 16.28 1.71 4.35
C TYR A 240 17.33 1.49 5.43
N PHE A 241 17.37 0.27 5.97
CA PHE A 241 18.39 -0.19 6.92
C PHE A 241 19.28 -1.26 6.27
N LYS A 242 20.55 -1.32 6.66
CA LYS A 242 21.51 -2.29 6.09
C LYS A 242 21.35 -3.68 6.70
N SER A 243 20.75 -3.76 7.89
CA SER A 243 20.53 -5.03 8.59
C SER A 243 19.36 -4.96 9.55
N ALA A 244 18.80 -6.12 9.91
CA ALA A 244 17.76 -6.24 10.93
C ALA A 244 18.25 -5.75 12.32
N ALA A 245 19.54 -5.89 12.61
CA ALA A 245 20.13 -5.39 13.87
C ALA A 245 20.13 -3.86 13.93
N GLU A 246 20.42 -3.21 12.80
CA GLU A 246 20.38 -1.75 12.67
C GLU A 246 18.95 -1.21 12.73
N GLU A 247 18.01 -1.86 12.02
CA GLU A 247 16.59 -1.56 12.10
C GLU A 247 16.10 -1.68 13.56
N LEU A 248 16.42 -2.78 14.25
CA LEU A 248 16.09 -2.97 15.66
C LEU A 248 16.70 -1.89 16.57
N ALA A 249 17.96 -1.51 16.35
CA ALA A 249 18.61 -0.46 17.13
C ALA A 249 17.89 0.89 16.94
N PHE A 250 17.47 1.21 15.72
CA PHE A 250 16.66 2.39 15.43
C PHE A 250 15.28 2.32 16.09
N MET A 251 14.59 1.17 16.03
CA MET A 251 13.31 0.98 16.72
C MET A 251 13.41 1.23 18.22
N LYS A 252 14.48 0.74 18.87
CA LYS A 252 14.70 0.97 20.30
C LYS A 252 14.90 2.45 20.63
N LYS A 253 15.58 3.21 19.76
CA LYS A 253 15.72 4.67 19.91
C LYS A 253 14.40 5.38 19.78
N LEU A 254 13.57 4.97 18.82
CA LEU A 254 12.21 5.50 18.67
C LEU A 254 11.38 5.25 19.93
N ILE A 255 11.35 4.00 20.40
CA ILE A 255 10.62 3.63 21.62
C ILE A 255 11.16 4.41 22.82
N SER A 256 12.48 4.58 22.96
CA SER A 256 13.08 5.41 24.03
C SER A 256 12.66 6.88 23.97
N ALA A 257 12.26 7.36 22.79
CA ALA A 257 11.80 8.72 22.55
C ALA A 257 10.26 8.82 22.52
N GLU A 258 9.55 7.83 23.07
CA GLU A 258 8.08 7.74 23.05
C GLU A 258 7.45 7.70 21.64
N VAL A 259 8.23 7.39 20.62
CA VAL A 259 7.74 7.11 19.25
C VAL A 259 7.53 5.61 19.11
N ILE A 260 6.27 5.19 19.22
CA ILE A 260 5.92 3.78 19.34
C ILE A 260 5.64 3.18 17.96
N PRO A 261 6.43 2.18 17.53
CA PRO A 261 6.27 1.66 16.20
C PRO A 261 5.37 0.42 16.10
N THR A 262 4.97 0.12 14.87
CA THR A 262 4.25 -1.09 14.47
C THR A 262 5.10 -1.92 13.51
N ILE A 263 5.15 -3.23 13.71
CA ILE A 263 5.87 -4.20 12.90
C ILE A 263 4.94 -5.24 12.29
N VAL A 264 5.35 -5.85 11.19
CA VAL A 264 4.74 -7.08 10.69
C VAL A 264 5.48 -8.27 11.32
N TYR A 265 4.83 -8.99 12.23
CA TYR A 265 5.39 -10.15 12.92
C TYR A 265 4.50 -11.39 12.73
N ALA A 266 5.08 -12.45 12.16
CA ALA A 266 4.39 -13.72 11.91
C ALA A 266 3.06 -13.56 11.13
N GLY A 267 3.04 -12.65 10.14
CA GLY A 267 1.87 -12.37 9.30
C GLY A 267 0.90 -11.33 9.88
N ASP A 268 1.12 -10.84 11.10
CA ASP A 268 0.26 -9.88 11.78
C ASP A 268 0.95 -8.53 12.01
N PHE A 269 0.19 -7.45 11.92
CA PHE A 269 0.64 -6.14 12.40
C PHE A 269 0.58 -6.09 13.93
N SER A 270 1.68 -5.70 14.56
CA SER A 270 1.83 -5.66 16.02
C SER A 270 2.56 -4.39 16.45
N THR A 271 2.04 -3.69 17.44
CA THR A 271 2.67 -2.48 17.99
C THR A 271 3.71 -2.87 19.04
N ILE A 272 4.95 -2.37 18.94
CA ILE A 272 6.01 -2.63 19.91
C ILE A 272 5.90 -1.62 21.04
N VAL A 273 5.43 -2.06 22.20
CA VAL A 273 5.13 -1.19 23.34
C VAL A 273 6.27 -1.15 24.36
N GLY A 274 7.34 -1.90 24.12
CA GLY A 274 8.50 -1.90 24.99
C GLY A 274 9.55 -2.92 24.58
N TYR A 275 10.71 -2.84 25.23
CA TYR A 275 11.81 -3.78 25.07
C TYR A 275 12.70 -3.82 26.31
N ASN A 276 13.45 -4.92 26.44
CA ASN A 276 14.54 -5.08 27.41
C ASN A 276 15.75 -5.77 26.76
N GLN A 277 16.67 -6.30 27.56
CA GLN A 277 17.87 -7.00 27.06
C GLN A 277 17.57 -8.32 26.35
N GLU A 278 16.43 -8.95 26.61
CA GLU A 278 16.10 -10.30 26.14
C GLU A 278 15.07 -10.30 24.98
N GLY A 279 14.29 -9.24 24.84
CA GLY A 279 13.16 -9.23 23.90
C GLY A 279 12.31 -7.96 23.90
N LEU A 280 11.10 -8.11 23.33
CA LEU A 280 10.12 -7.05 23.08
C LEU A 280 8.77 -7.40 23.70
N TRP A 281 8.03 -6.38 24.15
CA TRP A 281 6.58 -6.48 24.37
C TRP A 281 5.85 -5.98 23.13
N ILE A 282 4.95 -6.81 22.59
CA ILE A 282 4.17 -6.49 21.39
C ILE A 282 2.67 -6.64 21.66
N VAL A 283 1.89 -5.69 21.15
CA VAL A 283 0.44 -5.79 21.05
C VAL A 283 0.14 -6.59 19.79
N LYS A 284 0.12 -7.92 19.95
CA LYS A 284 -0.26 -8.87 18.90
C LYS A 284 -1.68 -9.36 19.15
N SER A 285 -2.53 -9.29 18.13
CA SER A 285 -3.89 -9.83 18.21
C SER A 285 -3.86 -11.32 18.58
N ASP A 286 -4.41 -11.64 19.76
CA ASP A 286 -4.41 -12.99 20.31
C ASP A 286 -5.86 -13.43 20.62
N PRO A 287 -6.43 -14.31 19.78
CA PRO A 287 -7.76 -14.87 20.01
C PRO A 287 -7.95 -15.49 21.39
N SER A 288 -6.90 -16.07 21.97
CA SER A 288 -7.00 -16.80 23.24
C SER A 288 -7.36 -15.90 24.43
N GLN A 289 -7.06 -14.60 24.34
CA GLN A 289 -7.37 -13.63 25.40
C GLN A 289 -8.81 -13.12 25.32
N THR A 290 -9.39 -13.08 24.12
CA THR A 290 -10.60 -12.29 23.85
C THR A 290 -11.78 -13.12 23.35
N ASP A 291 -11.54 -14.22 22.64
CA ASP A 291 -12.58 -15.00 21.96
C ASP A 291 -13.20 -15.99 22.96
N LYS A 292 -14.12 -15.47 23.78
CA LYS A 292 -14.87 -16.20 24.80
C LYS A 292 -16.30 -16.47 24.35
N PRO A 293 -16.98 -17.53 24.85
CA PRO A 293 -18.40 -17.76 24.57
C PRO A 293 -19.26 -16.52 24.81
N GLY A 294 -20.13 -16.20 23.85
CA GLY A 294 -21.00 -15.01 23.90
C GLY A 294 -20.37 -13.72 23.36
N ARG A 295 -19.08 -13.73 22.98
CA ARG A 295 -18.44 -12.60 22.28
C ARG A 295 -18.44 -12.84 20.77
N ASN A 296 -18.74 -11.79 20.03
CA ASN A 296 -18.74 -11.76 18.58
C ASN A 296 -18.38 -10.35 18.10
N PHE A 297 -18.38 -10.14 16.78
CA PHE A 297 -18.04 -8.86 16.18
C PHE A 297 -19.01 -7.72 16.52
N MET A 298 -20.25 -8.03 16.95
CA MET A 298 -21.20 -7.03 17.47
C MET A 298 -20.82 -6.54 18.85
N THR A 299 -20.02 -7.33 19.57
CA THR A 299 -19.54 -6.96 20.90
C THR A 299 -18.55 -5.80 20.75
N TYR A 300 -18.57 -4.87 21.71
CA TYR A 300 -17.57 -3.81 21.75
C TYR A 300 -16.15 -4.43 21.78
N PRO A 301 -15.17 -3.81 21.10
CA PRO A 301 -13.80 -4.32 21.10
C PRO A 301 -13.26 -4.57 22.50
N VAL A 302 -12.60 -5.71 22.66
CA VAL A 302 -12.10 -6.20 23.95
C VAL A 302 -10.64 -5.84 24.09
N VAL A 303 -10.29 -5.24 25.22
CA VAL A 303 -8.90 -4.92 25.54
C VAL A 303 -8.11 -6.20 25.82
N PHE A 304 -6.88 -6.28 25.31
CA PHE A 304 -5.96 -7.39 25.57
C PHE A 304 -4.54 -6.91 25.89
N GLU A 305 -3.79 -7.74 26.60
CA GLU A 305 -2.47 -7.39 27.11
C GLU A 305 -1.35 -7.67 26.09
N PRO A 306 -0.27 -6.85 26.10
CA PRO A 306 0.91 -7.13 25.30
C PRO A 306 1.53 -8.49 25.62
N THR A 307 1.96 -9.20 24.58
CA THR A 307 2.70 -10.46 24.68
C THR A 307 4.19 -10.20 24.57
N TYR A 308 4.99 -10.94 25.34
CA TYR A 308 6.44 -10.87 25.27
C TYR A 308 7.01 -11.83 24.22
N ILE A 309 7.96 -11.37 23.43
CA ILE A 309 8.71 -12.19 22.47
C ILE A 309 10.21 -11.97 22.63
N THR A 310 11.01 -13.03 22.49
CA THR A 310 12.47 -12.92 22.56
C THR A 310 13.06 -12.41 21.26
N TYR A 311 14.27 -11.83 21.28
CA TYR A 311 14.96 -11.45 20.05
C TYR A 311 15.22 -12.65 19.13
N GLN A 312 15.44 -13.83 19.68
CA GLN A 312 15.58 -15.05 18.89
C GLN A 312 14.30 -15.37 18.10
N GLN A 313 13.13 -15.28 18.74
CA GLN A 313 11.84 -15.47 18.08
C GLN A 313 11.57 -14.40 17.03
N LEU A 314 11.90 -13.15 17.36
CA LEU A 314 11.77 -12.01 16.46
C LEU A 314 12.59 -12.22 15.18
N PHE A 315 13.89 -12.48 15.30
CA PHE A 315 14.79 -12.68 14.15
C PHE A 315 14.47 -13.94 13.34
N LYS A 316 13.91 -14.98 13.97
CA LYS A 316 13.45 -16.19 13.25
C LYS A 316 12.33 -15.87 12.25
N ASN A 317 11.48 -14.90 12.57
CA ASN A 317 10.33 -14.49 11.75
C ASN A 317 10.59 -13.14 11.03
N TRP A 318 11.82 -12.64 11.05
CA TRP A 318 12.22 -11.41 10.35
C TRP A 318 12.43 -11.74 8.89
N ASP A 319 11.32 -11.89 8.17
CA ASP A 319 11.33 -12.23 6.75
C ASP A 319 11.83 -11.05 5.89
N VAL A 320 12.13 -11.31 4.62
CA VAL A 320 12.54 -10.27 3.64
C VAL A 320 11.41 -9.25 3.41
N ASP A 321 10.17 -9.62 3.74
CA ASP A 321 8.97 -8.79 3.71
C ASP A 321 8.66 -8.10 5.05
N TYR A 322 9.57 -8.16 6.03
CA TYR A 322 9.39 -7.50 7.32
C TYR A 322 9.29 -5.98 7.09
N GLN A 323 8.17 -5.41 7.54
CA GLN A 323 7.90 -3.98 7.44
C GLN A 323 7.71 -3.40 8.83
N PHE A 324 8.24 -2.20 8.96
CA PHE A 324 8.20 -1.41 10.17
C PHE A 324 7.56 -0.07 9.85
N PHE A 325 6.65 0.40 10.68
CA PHE A 325 5.95 1.66 10.53
C PHE A 325 6.02 2.44 11.84
N TRP A 326 6.09 3.76 11.74
CA TRP A 326 5.88 4.63 12.88
C TRP A 326 5.18 5.91 12.44
N PHE A 327 4.57 6.57 13.41
CA PHE A 327 3.73 7.74 13.21
C PHE A 327 4.21 8.85 14.11
N GLU A 328 4.29 10.05 13.55
CA GLU A 328 4.78 11.21 14.28
C GLU A 328 3.85 12.39 14.16
N LYS A 329 3.56 13.07 15.28
CA LYS A 329 2.66 14.22 15.31
C LYS A 329 3.30 15.45 14.66
N THR A 330 3.10 15.62 13.36
CA THR A 330 3.67 16.73 12.59
C THR A 330 2.65 17.85 12.32
N GLY A 331 1.36 17.53 12.31
CA GLY A 331 0.26 18.42 12.03
C GLY A 331 -0.78 18.51 13.15
N GLN A 332 -1.83 19.27 12.88
CA GLN A 332 -3.00 19.30 13.75
C GLN A 332 -4.01 18.24 13.32
N ARG A 333 -4.71 17.70 14.30
CA ARG A 333 -5.86 16.82 14.08
C ARG A 333 -6.94 17.59 13.33
N LYS A 334 -7.52 16.99 12.29
CA LYS A 334 -8.66 17.59 11.60
C LYS A 334 -9.90 17.65 12.51
N PRO A 335 -10.68 18.75 12.45
CA PRO A 335 -11.94 18.86 13.16
C PRO A 335 -12.87 17.70 12.82
N ILE A 336 -13.62 17.22 13.81
CA ILE A 336 -14.54 16.09 13.62
C ILE A 336 -15.65 16.41 12.61
N GLU A 337 -15.99 17.69 12.46
CA GLU A 337 -16.96 18.21 11.51
C GLU A 337 -16.50 18.02 10.06
N GLU A 338 -15.19 18.20 9.80
CA GLU A 338 -14.61 17.94 8.47
C GLU A 338 -14.63 16.44 8.16
N ILE A 339 -14.23 15.61 9.14
CA ILE A 339 -14.29 14.15 9.01
C ILE A 339 -15.73 13.67 8.80
N TYR A 340 -16.69 14.31 9.47
CA TYR A 340 -18.10 14.03 9.30
C TYR A 340 -18.58 14.38 7.88
N ALA A 341 -18.21 15.56 7.37
CA ALA A 341 -18.57 16.01 6.02
C ALA A 341 -18.00 15.08 4.93
N GLU A 342 -16.74 14.64 5.08
CA GLU A 342 -16.11 13.67 4.19
C GLU A 342 -16.81 12.31 4.25
N ASN A 343 -17.11 11.81 5.45
CA ASN A 343 -17.85 10.55 5.60
C ASN A 343 -19.27 10.64 5.01
N LYS A 344 -19.95 11.78 5.15
CA LYS A 344 -21.27 12.03 4.54
C LYS A 344 -21.19 12.01 3.02
N LYS A 345 -20.19 12.67 2.44
CA LYS A 345 -19.94 12.64 1.00
C LYS A 345 -19.68 11.21 0.50
N ASN A 346 -18.78 10.49 1.17
CA ASN A 346 -18.47 9.10 0.85
C ASN A 346 -19.70 8.20 0.94
N ALA A 347 -20.56 8.39 1.96
CA ALA A 347 -21.81 7.65 2.10
C ALA A 347 -22.80 7.94 0.96
N ALA A 348 -22.82 9.16 0.42
CA ALA A 348 -23.64 9.50 -0.74
C ALA A 348 -23.13 8.85 -2.04
N GLU A 349 -21.81 8.68 -2.18
CA GLU A 349 -21.17 8.03 -3.33
C GLU A 349 -21.17 6.49 -3.25
N ALA A 350 -21.27 5.94 -2.03
CA ALA A 350 -21.19 4.51 -1.75
C ALA A 350 -22.17 3.63 -2.57
N PRO A 351 -23.45 4.00 -2.80
CA PRO A 351 -24.35 3.18 -3.62
C PRO A 351 -23.86 2.97 -5.05
N GLN A 352 -23.38 4.03 -5.69
CA GLN A 352 -22.86 3.95 -7.05
C GLN A 352 -21.58 3.12 -7.10
N ASN A 353 -20.68 3.34 -6.15
CA ASN A 353 -19.43 2.59 -6.08
C ASN A 353 -19.69 1.10 -5.82
N LEU A 354 -20.64 0.76 -4.95
CA LEU A 354 -21.02 -0.62 -4.68
C LEU A 354 -21.61 -1.31 -5.92
N ARG A 355 -22.47 -0.62 -6.70
CA ARG A 355 -22.98 -1.14 -7.98
C ARG A 355 -21.85 -1.44 -8.97
N LEU A 356 -20.87 -0.53 -9.10
CA LEU A 356 -19.71 -0.75 -9.96
C LEU A 356 -18.86 -1.95 -9.51
N ILE A 357 -18.72 -2.18 -8.21
CA ILE A 357 -18.03 -3.37 -7.67
C ILE A 357 -18.81 -4.64 -8.04
N ILE A 358 -20.12 -4.64 -7.83
CA ILE A 358 -21.02 -5.75 -8.18
C ILE A 358 -20.90 -6.07 -9.68
N ASP A 359 -21.07 -5.08 -10.55
CA ASP A 359 -20.98 -5.22 -12.01
C ASP A 359 -19.62 -5.81 -12.44
N TYR A 360 -18.52 -5.35 -11.83
CA TYR A 360 -17.19 -5.87 -12.13
C TYR A 360 -17.01 -7.33 -11.70
N LEU A 361 -17.51 -7.70 -10.52
CA LEU A 361 -17.44 -9.08 -10.03
C LEU A 361 -18.31 -10.01 -10.88
N GLU A 362 -19.50 -9.56 -11.30
CA GLU A 362 -20.38 -10.28 -12.24
C GLU A 362 -19.71 -10.50 -13.60
N ALA A 363 -18.94 -9.51 -14.08
CA ALA A 363 -18.15 -9.59 -15.32
C ALA A 363 -16.91 -10.51 -15.22
N GLY A 364 -16.69 -11.18 -14.09
CA GLY A 364 -15.57 -12.10 -13.90
C GLY A 364 -14.30 -11.47 -13.34
N GLY A 365 -14.37 -10.24 -12.83
CA GLY A 365 -13.27 -9.56 -12.17
C GLY A 365 -12.75 -10.26 -10.91
N GLN A 366 -11.51 -9.98 -10.52
CA GLN A 366 -10.87 -10.65 -9.37
C GLN A 366 -11.23 -9.95 -8.05
N LEU A 367 -11.51 -10.75 -7.01
CA LEU A 367 -11.83 -10.23 -5.68
C LEU A 367 -10.66 -9.47 -5.03
N LEU A 368 -9.42 -9.86 -5.32
CA LEU A 368 -8.19 -9.19 -4.86
C LEU A 368 -8.03 -7.76 -5.38
N ASP A 369 -8.91 -7.31 -6.28
CA ASP A 369 -8.97 -5.92 -6.76
C ASP A 369 -9.84 -5.02 -5.87
N PHE A 370 -10.57 -5.61 -4.93
CA PHE A 370 -11.36 -4.88 -3.93
C PHE A 370 -10.88 -5.19 -2.53
N THR A 371 -11.25 -4.28 -1.67
CA THR A 371 -11.05 -4.38 -0.25
C THR A 371 -12.08 -5.38 0.24
N ALA A 372 -11.62 -6.41 0.96
CA ALA A 372 -12.52 -7.38 1.59
C ALA A 372 -13.65 -6.61 2.31
N VAL A 373 -14.86 -7.17 2.36
CA VAL A 373 -16.01 -6.56 3.02
C VAL A 373 -15.53 -6.03 4.36
N ASP A 374 -15.58 -4.70 4.53
CA ASP A 374 -15.10 -4.04 5.74
C ASP A 374 -16.16 -4.20 6.84
N ILE A 375 -16.15 -5.37 7.47
CA ILE A 375 -17.17 -5.79 8.44
C ILE A 375 -17.20 -4.87 9.70
N PRO A 376 -16.08 -4.37 10.23
CA PRO A 376 -16.09 -3.48 11.39
C PRO A 376 -16.75 -2.12 11.15
N SER A 377 -16.71 -1.61 9.92
CA SER A 377 -17.18 -0.24 9.62
C SER A 377 -18.66 -0.02 9.92
N PRO A 378 -19.60 -0.90 9.48
CA PRO A 378 -21.01 -0.76 9.84
C PRO A 378 -21.30 -0.80 11.34
N ILE A 379 -20.64 -1.68 12.11
CA ILE A 379 -20.90 -1.75 13.56
C ILE A 379 -20.34 -0.53 14.31
N VAL A 380 -19.21 0.03 13.85
CA VAL A 380 -18.70 1.30 14.36
C VAL A 380 -19.66 2.44 14.05
N LEU A 381 -20.17 2.53 12.81
CA LEU A 381 -21.11 3.56 12.39
C LEU A 381 -22.43 3.47 13.16
N TYR A 382 -22.93 2.26 13.44
CA TYR A 382 -24.06 2.05 14.35
C TYR A 382 -23.79 2.69 15.72
N ARG A 383 -22.68 2.37 16.37
CA ARG A 383 -22.33 2.91 17.69
C ARG A 383 -22.14 4.43 17.66
N TYR A 384 -21.51 4.95 16.59
CA TYR A 384 -21.32 6.38 16.39
C TYR A 384 -22.67 7.12 16.32
N PHE A 385 -23.59 6.67 15.45
CA PHE A 385 -24.89 7.32 15.30
C PHE A 385 -25.80 7.12 16.51
N GLN A 386 -25.71 5.97 17.19
CA GLN A 386 -26.37 5.73 18.46
C GLN A 386 -25.93 6.74 19.53
N LYS A 387 -24.61 6.96 19.70
CA LYS A 387 -24.06 7.96 20.63
C LYS A 387 -24.53 9.38 20.32
N LYS A 388 -24.80 9.69 19.03
CA LYS A 388 -25.31 10.98 18.56
C LYS A 388 -26.84 11.12 18.64
N GLY A 389 -27.57 10.07 19.06
CA GLY A 389 -29.03 10.07 19.14
C GLY A 389 -29.75 9.86 17.79
N ASN A 390 -29.02 9.56 16.72
CA ASN A 390 -29.57 9.36 15.38
C ASN A 390 -29.94 7.88 15.18
N MET A 391 -30.96 7.43 15.90
CA MET A 391 -31.31 6.00 15.98
C MET A 391 -31.77 5.41 14.64
N ASP A 392 -32.43 6.18 13.78
CA ASP A 392 -32.95 5.67 12.51
C ASP A 392 -31.83 5.18 11.58
N ILE A 393 -30.80 6.00 11.40
CA ILE A 393 -29.62 5.65 10.59
C ILE A 393 -28.74 4.62 11.31
N ALA A 394 -28.61 4.72 12.65
CA ALA A 394 -27.89 3.73 13.44
C ALA A 394 -28.47 2.32 13.20
N ASN A 395 -29.80 2.18 13.23
CA ASN A 395 -30.47 0.91 13.00
C ASN A 395 -30.25 0.36 11.58
N GLN A 396 -30.07 1.22 10.56
CA GLN A 396 -29.71 0.73 9.21
C GLN A 396 -28.29 0.15 9.19
N TYR A 397 -27.33 0.82 9.83
CA TYR A 397 -25.96 0.30 9.96
C TYR A 397 -25.89 -0.98 10.80
N LEU A 398 -26.73 -1.09 11.84
CA LEU A 398 -26.86 -2.31 12.62
C LEU A 398 -27.35 -3.48 11.77
N GLU A 399 -28.35 -3.25 10.92
CA GLU A 399 -28.88 -4.28 10.03
C GLU A 399 -27.86 -4.73 9.00
N MET A 400 -27.11 -3.77 8.41
CA MET A 400 -25.99 -4.08 7.55
C MET A 400 -24.93 -4.92 8.26
N ALA A 401 -24.57 -4.56 9.49
CA ALA A 401 -23.60 -5.33 10.28
C ALA A 401 -24.05 -6.79 10.50
N LYS A 402 -25.34 -7.02 10.81
CA LYS A 402 -25.88 -8.38 10.99
C LYS A 402 -25.79 -9.22 9.73
N ILE A 403 -26.14 -8.65 8.56
CA ILE A 403 -26.02 -9.34 7.27
C ILE A 403 -24.58 -9.77 7.06
N LEU A 404 -23.63 -8.85 7.24
CA LEU A 404 -22.22 -9.13 7.00
C LEU A 404 -21.62 -10.22 7.91
N ASP A 405 -22.05 -10.31 9.17
CA ASP A 405 -21.58 -11.39 10.05
C ASP A 405 -22.27 -12.72 9.87
N ALA A 406 -23.58 -12.71 9.60
CA ALA A 406 -24.28 -13.94 9.23
C ALA A 406 -23.57 -14.61 8.04
N SER A 407 -23.14 -13.79 7.09
CA SER A 407 -22.32 -14.21 5.97
C SER A 407 -20.92 -14.66 6.40
N ARG A 408 -20.19 -13.90 7.23
CA ARG A 408 -18.87 -14.33 7.75
C ARG A 408 -18.92 -15.72 8.39
N ALA A 409 -19.92 -16.02 9.22
CA ALA A 409 -20.04 -17.30 9.90
C ALA A 409 -20.06 -18.49 8.93
N SER A 410 -20.55 -18.28 7.69
CA SER A 410 -20.58 -19.30 6.64
C SER A 410 -19.21 -19.59 6.00
N LEU A 411 -18.21 -18.71 6.16
CA LEU A 411 -16.87 -18.86 5.60
C LEU A 411 -15.90 -19.67 6.46
N GLY A 412 -16.27 -20.00 7.71
CA GLY A 412 -15.38 -20.66 8.66
C GLY A 412 -14.26 -19.75 9.21
N PRO A 413 -13.31 -20.29 10.00
CA PRO A 413 -12.33 -19.50 10.74
C PRO A 413 -11.22 -18.88 9.88
N SER A 414 -10.96 -19.39 8.67
CA SER A 414 -9.90 -18.92 7.77
C SER A 414 -10.30 -19.06 6.29
N PRO A 415 -11.14 -18.16 5.75
CA PRO A 415 -11.50 -18.20 4.33
C PRO A 415 -10.25 -18.03 3.45
N SER A 416 -10.01 -18.97 2.53
CA SER A 416 -8.90 -18.89 1.58
C SER A 416 -9.19 -17.85 0.52
N SER A 417 -8.48 -16.71 0.48
CA SER A 417 -8.76 -15.52 -0.35
C SER A 417 -8.73 -15.71 -1.88
N SER A 418 -8.65 -16.94 -2.41
CA SER A 418 -8.37 -17.24 -3.81
C SER A 418 -9.35 -18.21 -4.51
N SER A 419 -10.43 -18.66 -3.86
CA SER A 419 -11.41 -19.56 -4.49
C SER A 419 -12.52 -18.82 -5.24
N SER A 420 -13.04 -19.44 -6.31
CA SER A 420 -14.30 -19.06 -6.99
C SER A 420 -15.47 -18.91 -6.02
N ASP A 421 -15.46 -19.70 -4.95
CA ASP A 421 -16.49 -19.78 -3.93
C ASP A 421 -16.59 -18.49 -3.11
N ASN A 422 -15.47 -17.76 -2.95
CA ASN A 422 -15.50 -16.44 -2.34
C ASN A 422 -16.20 -15.43 -3.25
N ARG A 423 -16.03 -15.48 -4.57
CA ARG A 423 -16.63 -14.45 -5.43
C ARG A 423 -18.16 -14.47 -5.34
N GLU A 424 -18.78 -15.65 -5.40
CA GLU A 424 -20.23 -15.80 -5.26
C GLU A 424 -20.71 -15.33 -3.88
N PHE A 425 -19.99 -15.72 -2.83
CA PHE A 425 -20.25 -15.26 -1.47
C PHE A 425 -20.22 -13.73 -1.34
N TYR A 426 -19.17 -13.09 -1.87
CA TYR A 426 -19.02 -11.64 -1.83
C TYR A 426 -20.11 -10.96 -2.65
N LEU A 427 -20.36 -11.41 -3.88
CA LEU A 427 -21.40 -10.87 -4.74
C LEU A 427 -22.77 -10.92 -4.05
N LYS A 428 -23.12 -12.06 -3.45
CA LYS A 428 -24.35 -12.20 -2.66
C LYS A 428 -24.45 -11.13 -1.57
N ASN A 429 -23.40 -10.97 -0.76
CA ASN A 429 -23.41 -10.01 0.35
C ASN A 429 -23.50 -8.56 -0.12
N LEU A 430 -22.71 -8.19 -1.13
CA LEU A 430 -22.71 -6.83 -1.67
C LEU A 430 -24.09 -6.49 -2.26
N THR A 431 -24.71 -7.43 -2.98
CA THR A 431 -26.07 -7.27 -3.51
C THR A 431 -27.11 -7.19 -2.38
N GLU A 432 -26.95 -7.97 -1.30
CA GLU A 432 -27.88 -7.96 -0.16
C GLU A 432 -27.81 -6.66 0.64
N ILE A 433 -26.61 -6.06 0.80
CA ILE A 433 -26.47 -4.79 1.53
C ILE A 433 -26.73 -3.55 0.67
N LEU A 434 -26.72 -3.65 -0.66
CA LEU A 434 -26.88 -2.50 -1.56
C LEU A 434 -28.15 -1.66 -1.26
N PRO A 435 -29.35 -2.26 -1.05
CA PRO A 435 -30.55 -1.48 -0.69
C PRO A 435 -30.40 -0.73 0.63
N LEU A 436 -29.65 -1.29 1.60
CA LEU A 436 -29.35 -0.61 2.87
C LEU A 436 -28.39 0.56 2.64
N VAL A 437 -27.36 0.39 1.81
CA VAL A 437 -26.43 1.46 1.45
C VAL A 437 -27.17 2.61 0.75
N GLU A 438 -28.05 2.31 -0.20
CA GLU A 438 -28.90 3.30 -0.88
C GLU A 438 -29.78 4.08 0.09
N LYS A 439 -30.42 3.38 1.03
CA LYS A 439 -31.24 4.02 2.05
C LYS A 439 -30.40 4.89 2.98
N ILE A 440 -29.29 4.37 3.50
CA ILE A 440 -28.37 5.08 4.39
C ILE A 440 -27.87 6.38 3.75
N ALA A 441 -27.49 6.34 2.47
CA ALA A 441 -27.00 7.50 1.74
C ALA A 441 -27.95 8.72 1.82
N THR A 442 -29.25 8.49 1.93
CA THR A 442 -30.28 9.54 2.05
C THR A 442 -30.57 9.99 3.48
N MET A 443 -30.07 9.25 4.48
CA MET A 443 -30.38 9.45 5.90
C MET A 443 -29.30 10.23 6.65
N TRP A 444 -28.14 10.48 6.06
CA TRP A 444 -27.08 11.26 6.70
C TRP A 444 -27.54 12.72 6.92
N PRO A 445 -27.65 13.19 8.17
CA PRO A 445 -28.17 14.52 8.49
C PRO A 445 -27.26 15.64 7.99
#